data_AF-A0A2K3L8X1-F1
#
_entry.id   AF-A0A2K3L8X1-F1
#
_cell.length_a   1.000
_cell.length_b   1.000
_cell.length_c   1.000
_cell.angle_alpha   90.00
_cell.angle_beta   90.00
_cell.angle_gamma   90.00
#
_symmetry.space_group_name_H-M   'P 1'
#
loop_
_entity.id
_entity.type
_entity.pdbx_description
1 polymer ?
#
loop_
_entity_poly.entity_id
_entity_poly.type
_entity_poly.pdbx_seq_one_letter_code
_entity_poly.pdbx_strand_id
1 'polypeptide(L)'
;MTLFFQRRNVKTNFRLILSPFFLCILLALLQTLLNKQFDKASNKCGCICTKTQGEQCLEKQCGVQYSDFDQVGTCPITNPPEWPPLLQTPDPQYRAVRTDFLPYSDFPNPLCRNNGSCPLTMLFTGTNQSFGEVLSGNMIPSTFGINNADVMDSLATNVLGSASETENTNFLEPAFFSDLPIYYLQSQCGKNSTFSIPIQISTTSRQQELRCAQVLRLWRNSSSEVNNELYKGYRKGNTERKINEIVA
;
A
#
# COMPACT_ATOMS: atom_id res chain seq x y z
N MET A 1 48.68 27.04 28.56
CA MET A 1 47.66 27.77 27.77
C MET A 1 47.14 28.92 28.63
N THR A 2 47.51 30.15 28.29
CA THR A 2 47.42 31.36 29.12
C THR A 2 45.98 31.82 29.35
N LEU A 3 45.62 32.12 30.61
CA LEU A 3 44.33 32.65 31.09
C LEU A 3 43.80 33.90 30.34
N PHE A 4 44.65 34.56 29.55
CA PHE A 4 44.28 35.69 28.69
C PHE A 4 43.43 35.31 27.47
N PHE A 5 43.57 34.09 26.91
CA PHE A 5 42.82 33.68 25.72
C PHE A 5 41.33 33.39 26.04
N GLN A 6 41.02 32.95 27.26
CA GLN A 6 39.64 32.73 27.71
C GLN A 6 38.87 34.04 28.02
N ARG A 7 39.55 35.14 28.36
CA ARG A 7 38.90 36.40 28.76
C ARG A 7 38.42 37.26 27.58
N ARG A 8 38.96 37.07 26.37
CA ARG A 8 38.56 37.84 25.18
C ARG A 8 37.43 37.22 24.37
N ASN A 9 37.13 35.94 24.57
CA ASN A 9 36.07 35.24 23.82
C ASN A 9 35.00 34.64 24.72
N VAL A 10 34.59 35.39 25.76
CA VAL A 10 33.59 35.01 26.77
C VAL A 10 32.27 34.57 26.13
N LYS A 11 31.84 35.22 25.06
CA LYS A 11 30.64 34.84 24.30
C LYS A 11 30.75 33.43 23.70
N THR A 12 31.92 33.07 23.19
CA THR A 12 32.16 31.73 22.61
C THR A 12 32.27 30.67 23.69
N ASN A 13 32.93 30.96 24.81
CA ASN A 13 32.98 30.05 25.96
C ASN A 13 31.60 29.83 26.60
N PHE A 14 30.79 30.88 26.73
CA PHE A 14 29.40 30.76 27.21
C PHE A 14 28.56 29.93 26.24
N ARG A 15 28.68 30.13 24.92
CA ARG A 15 28.00 29.31 23.91
C ARG A 15 28.43 27.83 23.96
N LEU A 16 29.72 27.56 24.16
CA LEU A 16 30.24 26.19 24.31
C LEU A 16 29.68 25.50 25.56
N ILE A 17 29.47 26.25 26.66
CA ILE A 17 28.87 25.72 27.89
C ILE A 17 27.36 25.58 27.76
N LEU A 18 26.65 26.53 27.13
CA LEU A 18 25.19 26.51 27.00
C LEU A 18 24.68 25.50 25.97
N SER A 19 25.47 25.24 24.93
CA SER A 19 25.12 24.31 23.85
C SER A 19 24.71 22.92 24.36
N PRO A 20 25.47 22.22 25.24
CA PRO A 20 25.05 20.94 25.77
C PRO A 20 23.76 21.03 26.60
N PHE A 21 23.56 22.07 27.42
CA PHE A 21 22.31 22.25 28.17
C PHE A 21 21.10 22.45 27.26
N PHE A 22 21.24 23.26 26.21
CA PHE A 22 20.19 23.46 25.23
C PHE A 22 19.83 22.15 24.51
N LEU A 23 20.83 21.36 24.10
CA LEU A 23 20.61 20.04 23.52
C LEU A 23 19.93 19.08 24.50
N CYS A 24 20.33 19.08 25.78
CA CYS A 24 19.67 18.26 26.81
C CYS A 24 18.20 18.64 27.00
N ILE A 25 17.88 19.94 27.04
CA ILE A 25 16.50 20.42 27.15
C ILE A 25 15.70 19.99 25.91
N LEU A 26 16.26 20.17 24.71
CA LEU A 26 15.62 19.77 23.46
C LEU A 26 15.33 18.26 23.45
N LEU A 27 16.29 17.43 23.84
CA LEU A 27 16.12 15.98 23.93
C LEU A 27 15.08 15.58 24.97
N ALA A 28 15.04 16.23 26.14
CA ALA A 28 14.04 15.95 27.17
C ALA A 28 12.61 16.30 26.70
N LEU A 29 12.45 17.44 26.01
CA LEU A 29 11.18 17.85 25.42
C LEU A 29 10.74 16.85 24.33
N LEU A 30 11.67 16.45 23.45
CA LEU A 30 11.40 15.43 22.42
C LEU A 30 11.01 14.09 23.05
N GLN A 31 11.75 13.61 24.06
CA GLN A 31 11.42 12.37 24.77
C GLN A 31 10.03 12.43 25.41
N THR A 32 9.69 13.55 26.04
CA THR A 32 8.37 13.73 26.68
C THR A 32 7.25 13.68 25.63
N LEU A 33 7.43 14.35 24.50
CA LEU A 33 6.46 14.34 23.40
C LEU A 33 6.33 12.95 22.77
N LEU A 34 7.44 12.28 22.51
CA LEU A 34 7.47 10.93 21.94
C LEU A 34 6.83 9.91 22.88
N ASN A 35 7.18 9.92 24.16
CA ASN A 35 6.58 9.03 25.16
C ASN A 35 5.06 9.25 25.21
N LYS A 36 4.60 10.50 25.29
CA LYS A 36 3.17 10.82 25.28
C LYS A 36 2.47 10.32 24.01
N GLN A 37 3.15 10.35 22.87
CA GLN A 37 2.61 9.85 21.61
C GLN A 37 2.58 8.31 21.58
N PHE A 38 3.67 7.64 21.93
CA PHE A 38 3.75 6.17 21.97
C PHE A 38 2.94 5.55 23.11
N ASP A 39 2.59 6.33 24.14
CA ASP A 39 1.76 5.87 25.24
C ASP A 39 0.27 5.76 24.90
N LYS A 40 -0.16 6.32 23.76
CA LYS A 40 -1.53 6.18 23.26
C LYS A 40 -1.86 4.71 23.03
N ALA A 41 -3.10 4.33 23.36
CA ALA A 41 -3.58 2.96 23.22
C ALA A 41 -3.43 2.42 21.78
N SER A 42 -3.67 3.26 20.75
CA SER A 42 -3.50 2.90 19.33
C SER A 42 -2.06 2.56 18.95
N ASN A 43 -1.07 3.08 19.69
CA ASN A 43 0.35 2.88 19.41
C ASN A 43 0.97 1.76 20.25
N LYS A 44 0.14 0.93 20.88
CA LYS A 44 0.54 -0.20 21.70
C LYS A 44 -0.20 -1.44 21.27
N CYS A 45 0.51 -2.56 21.31
CA CYS A 45 -0.10 -3.85 21.05
C CYS A 45 -1.21 -4.09 22.08
N GLY A 46 -2.34 -4.60 21.60
CA GLY A 46 -3.46 -4.98 22.43
C GLY A 46 -3.09 -6.14 23.36
N CYS A 47 -3.61 -6.09 24.57
CA CYS A 47 -3.26 -7.05 25.61
C CYS A 47 -4.43 -7.30 26.56
N ILE A 48 -4.53 -8.54 27.02
CA ILE A 48 -5.47 -8.94 28.06
C ILE A 48 -4.74 -9.27 29.36
N CYS A 49 -5.46 -9.16 30.47
CA CYS A 49 -4.99 -9.66 31.74
C CYS A 49 -5.42 -11.12 31.92
N THR A 50 -4.46 -12.04 32.07
CA THR A 50 -4.75 -13.46 32.24
C THR A 50 -4.90 -13.84 33.72
N LYS A 51 -4.29 -13.07 34.63
CA LYS A 51 -4.45 -13.23 36.08
C LYS A 51 -4.60 -11.89 36.79
N THR A 52 -5.65 -11.76 37.58
CA THR A 52 -5.95 -10.57 38.39
C THR A 52 -5.89 -10.91 39.88
N GLN A 53 -5.44 -9.94 40.68
CA GLN A 53 -5.61 -9.95 42.13
C GLN A 53 -6.32 -8.64 42.52
N GLY A 54 -7.62 -8.72 42.75
CA GLY A 54 -8.47 -7.52 42.84
C GLY A 54 -8.48 -6.74 41.53
N GLU A 55 -8.23 -5.43 41.59
CA GLU A 55 -8.15 -4.55 40.41
C GLU A 55 -6.77 -4.57 39.72
N GLN A 56 -5.78 -5.24 40.31
CA GLN A 56 -4.41 -5.25 39.79
C GLN A 56 -4.18 -6.43 38.84
N CYS A 57 -3.67 -6.14 37.65
CA CYS A 57 -3.25 -7.17 36.69
C CYS A 57 -1.86 -7.70 37.05
N LEU A 58 -1.78 -8.99 37.38
CA LEU A 58 -0.52 -9.67 37.73
C LEU A 58 0.19 -10.24 36.51
N GLU A 59 -0.57 -10.76 35.54
CA GLU A 59 -0.03 -11.39 34.36
C GLU A 59 -0.75 -10.86 33.12
N LYS A 60 0.03 -10.30 32.19
CA LYS A 60 -0.45 -9.62 30.99
C LYS A 60 0.05 -10.37 29.77
N GLN A 61 -0.87 -10.72 28.89
CA GLN A 61 -0.54 -11.34 27.61
C GLN A 61 -0.93 -10.38 26.48
N CYS A 62 0.05 -10.06 25.64
CA CYS A 62 -0.11 -9.15 24.50
C CYS A 62 -0.04 -9.94 23.19
N GLY A 63 -0.80 -9.50 22.19
CA GLY A 63 -0.79 -10.16 20.88
C GLY A 63 -1.80 -9.55 19.91
N VAL A 64 -1.61 -9.90 18.64
CA VAL A 64 -2.49 -9.51 17.53
C VAL A 64 -3.95 -9.92 17.82
N GLN A 65 -4.15 -11.10 18.44
CA GLN A 65 -5.46 -11.62 18.85
C GLN A 65 -6.17 -10.81 19.95
N TYR A 66 -5.50 -9.83 20.53
CA TYR A 66 -6.06 -8.95 21.56
C TYR A 66 -6.04 -7.48 21.12
N SER A 67 -5.75 -7.24 19.84
CA SER A 67 -5.56 -5.92 19.25
C SER A 67 -6.70 -5.59 18.29
N ASP A 68 -7.05 -4.31 18.21
CA ASP A 68 -7.86 -3.79 17.12
C ASP A 68 -7.00 -3.47 15.87
N PHE A 69 -7.64 -2.98 14.81
CA PHE A 69 -6.97 -2.64 13.55
C PHE A 69 -5.98 -1.48 13.68
N ASP A 70 -6.14 -0.59 14.66
CA ASP A 70 -5.20 0.51 14.89
C ASP A 70 -3.98 0.02 15.66
N GLN A 71 -4.15 -0.95 16.56
CA GLN A 71 -3.11 -1.51 17.41
C GLN A 71 -2.26 -2.59 16.75
N VAL A 72 -2.84 -3.38 15.83
CA VAL A 72 -2.22 -4.60 15.32
C VAL A 72 -0.84 -4.39 14.67
N GLY A 73 -0.63 -3.22 14.05
CA GLY A 73 0.67 -2.84 13.46
C GLY A 73 1.80 -2.64 14.47
N THR A 74 1.48 -2.59 15.76
CA THR A 74 2.46 -2.42 16.85
C THR A 74 2.77 -3.72 17.58
N CYS A 75 2.13 -4.82 17.18
CA CYS A 75 2.35 -6.14 17.78
C CYS A 75 3.50 -6.89 17.11
N PRO A 76 4.23 -7.71 17.89
CA PRO A 76 5.12 -8.71 17.29
C PRO A 76 4.29 -9.75 16.52
N ILE A 77 4.62 -9.98 15.25
CA ILE A 77 3.97 -10.96 14.39
C ILE A 77 4.93 -12.14 14.25
N THR A 78 4.67 -13.21 15.02
CA THR A 78 5.52 -14.42 15.03
C THR A 78 5.21 -15.36 13.88
N ASN A 79 3.93 -15.44 13.49
CA ASN A 79 3.45 -16.21 12.35
C ASN A 79 2.65 -15.26 11.45
N PRO A 80 3.25 -14.72 10.37
CA PRO A 80 2.53 -13.84 9.47
C PRO A 80 1.39 -14.58 8.77
N PRO A 81 0.23 -13.93 8.57
CA PRO A 81 -0.83 -14.51 7.76
C PRO A 81 -0.38 -14.65 6.30
N GLU A 82 -0.91 -15.66 5.62
CA GLU A 82 -0.67 -15.89 4.20
C GLU A 82 -1.61 -14.99 3.39
N TRP A 83 -1.07 -13.87 2.91
CA TRP A 83 -1.82 -12.94 2.06
C TRP A 83 -1.84 -13.43 0.61
N PRO A 84 -2.97 -13.29 -0.11
CA PRO A 84 -3.02 -13.60 -1.53
C PRO A 84 -2.11 -12.63 -2.33
N PRO A 85 -1.52 -13.06 -3.45
CA PRO A 85 -0.73 -12.18 -4.29
C PRO A 85 -1.60 -11.08 -4.93
N LEU A 86 -1.15 -9.84 -4.83
CA LEU A 86 -1.82 -8.67 -5.40
C LEU A 86 -0.89 -7.96 -6.37
N LEU A 87 -1.43 -7.55 -7.52
CA LEU A 87 -0.76 -6.62 -8.42
C LEU A 87 -0.94 -5.18 -7.94
N GLN A 88 0.11 -4.36 -8.03
CA GLN A 88 -0.05 -2.93 -7.85
C GLN A 88 -0.86 -2.38 -9.04
N THR A 89 -2.00 -1.75 -8.75
CA THR A 89 -2.90 -1.20 -9.77
C THR A 89 -3.14 0.28 -9.50
N PRO A 90 -3.23 1.11 -10.55
CA PRO A 90 -3.56 2.51 -10.35
C PRO A 90 -5.03 2.70 -9.97
N ASP A 91 -5.25 3.69 -9.10
CA ASP A 91 -6.57 4.22 -8.79
C ASP A 91 -7.32 4.61 -10.10
N PRO A 92 -8.64 4.41 -10.18
CA PRO A 92 -9.45 4.77 -11.36
C PRO A 92 -9.15 6.14 -11.97
N GLN A 93 -8.84 7.17 -11.17
CA GLN A 93 -8.57 8.51 -11.67
C GLN A 93 -7.19 8.66 -12.35
N TYR A 94 -6.28 7.71 -12.11
CA TYR A 94 -4.90 7.72 -12.59
C TYR A 94 -4.61 6.71 -13.70
N ARG A 95 -5.55 5.79 -13.97
CA ARG A 95 -5.45 4.78 -15.04
C ARG A 95 -5.14 5.39 -16.41
N ALA A 96 -4.28 4.71 -17.16
CA ALA A 96 -3.83 5.18 -18.47
C ALA A 96 -4.96 5.42 -19.47
N VAL A 97 -4.94 6.60 -20.08
CA VAL A 97 -5.81 7.04 -21.17
C VAL A 97 -4.98 7.70 -22.25
N ARG A 98 -5.58 7.94 -23.41
CA ARG A 98 -4.92 8.66 -24.51
C ARG A 98 -4.63 10.12 -24.10
N THR A 99 -3.40 10.55 -24.28
CA THR A 99 -2.92 11.91 -23.96
C THR A 99 -1.96 12.42 -25.04
N ASP A 100 -1.50 13.67 -24.96
CA ASP A 100 -0.56 14.22 -25.94
C ASP A 100 0.80 13.51 -25.91
N PHE A 101 1.25 13.06 -24.73
CA PHE A 101 2.50 12.32 -24.55
C PHE A 101 2.36 10.79 -24.73
N LEU A 102 1.13 10.26 -24.68
CA LEU A 102 0.75 8.88 -25.03
C LEU A 102 -0.40 8.89 -26.04
N PRO A 103 -0.13 9.24 -27.32
CA PRO A 103 -1.17 9.54 -28.31
C PRO A 103 -1.73 8.31 -29.03
N TYR A 104 -1.39 7.09 -28.59
CA TYR A 104 -1.80 5.87 -29.26
C TYR A 104 -3.33 5.65 -29.16
N SER A 105 -3.94 5.26 -30.27
CA SER A 105 -5.40 5.14 -30.40
C SER A 105 -6.00 3.94 -29.69
N ASP A 106 -5.17 2.99 -29.27
CA ASP A 106 -5.54 1.79 -28.52
C ASP A 106 -5.69 2.06 -27.01
N PHE A 107 -5.25 3.23 -26.51
CA PHE A 107 -5.58 3.67 -25.15
C PHE A 107 -7.03 4.15 -25.02
N PRO A 108 -7.65 3.99 -23.84
CA PRO A 108 -9.01 4.48 -23.58
C PRO A 108 -9.18 5.99 -23.77
N ASN A 109 -10.41 6.40 -24.05
CA ASN A 109 -10.78 7.82 -24.08
C ASN A 109 -10.70 8.43 -22.66
N PRO A 110 -10.07 9.61 -22.48
CA PRO A 110 -9.96 10.28 -21.17
C PRO A 110 -11.26 10.45 -20.39
N LEU A 111 -12.41 10.54 -21.07
CA LEU A 111 -13.72 10.66 -20.45
C LEU A 111 -14.06 9.49 -19.50
N CYS A 112 -13.45 8.30 -19.66
CA CYS A 112 -13.66 7.17 -18.75
C CYS A 112 -13.13 7.41 -17.33
N ARG A 113 -12.28 8.44 -17.11
CA ARG A 113 -11.82 8.77 -15.75
C ARG A 113 -12.92 9.44 -14.96
N ASN A 114 -13.77 10.22 -15.62
CA ASN A 114 -14.83 11.00 -14.97
C ASN A 114 -15.87 10.13 -14.26
N ASN A 115 -16.11 8.92 -14.76
CA ASN A 115 -17.03 7.95 -14.18
C ASN A 115 -16.30 6.72 -13.57
N GLY A 116 -14.97 6.75 -13.49
CA GLY A 116 -14.15 5.65 -12.96
C GLY A 116 -14.25 4.34 -13.76
N SER A 117 -14.64 4.41 -15.04
CA SER A 117 -14.84 3.22 -15.89
C SER A 117 -13.63 2.86 -16.74
N CYS A 118 -12.49 3.55 -16.60
CA CYS A 118 -11.30 3.21 -17.37
C CYS A 118 -10.80 1.80 -17.02
N PRO A 119 -10.49 0.96 -18.02
CA PRO A 119 -9.85 -0.33 -17.76
C PRO A 119 -8.42 -0.14 -17.24
N LEU A 120 -7.91 -1.15 -16.57
CA LEU A 120 -6.48 -1.27 -16.23
C LEU A 120 -5.71 -1.62 -17.50
N THR A 121 -4.77 -0.77 -17.91
CA THR A 121 -3.92 -1.09 -19.06
C THR A 121 -2.74 -1.95 -18.62
N MET A 122 -2.52 -3.07 -19.30
CA MET A 122 -1.35 -3.92 -19.17
C MET A 122 -0.64 -4.02 -20.51
N LEU A 123 0.63 -3.65 -20.54
CA LEU A 123 1.46 -3.76 -21.74
C LEU A 123 2.20 -5.09 -21.75
N PHE A 124 2.30 -5.71 -22.93
CA PHE A 124 3.10 -6.91 -23.12
C PHE A 124 3.79 -6.90 -24.48
N THR A 125 4.86 -7.69 -24.58
CA THR A 125 5.70 -7.77 -25.78
C THR A 125 6.31 -9.18 -25.87
N GLY A 126 6.92 -9.50 -27.01
CA GLY A 126 7.57 -10.79 -27.26
C GLY A 126 7.99 -10.95 -28.71
N THR A 127 8.64 -12.06 -29.05
CA THR A 127 9.07 -12.32 -30.43
C THR A 127 7.91 -12.68 -31.35
N ASN A 128 6.84 -13.26 -30.82
CA ASN A 128 5.65 -13.66 -31.58
C ASN A 128 4.40 -13.03 -30.97
N GLN A 129 3.83 -12.05 -31.67
CA GLN A 129 2.66 -11.31 -31.23
C GLN A 129 1.44 -12.21 -31.00
N SER A 130 1.11 -13.07 -31.97
CA SER A 130 -0.05 -13.94 -31.87
C SER A 130 0.05 -14.88 -30.66
N PHE A 131 1.24 -15.44 -30.41
CA PHE A 131 1.47 -16.26 -29.22
C PHE A 131 1.34 -15.43 -27.93
N GLY A 132 1.91 -14.23 -27.89
CA GLY A 132 1.82 -13.33 -26.73
C GLY A 132 0.38 -12.90 -26.44
N GLU A 133 -0.44 -12.66 -27.46
CA GLU A 133 -1.86 -12.29 -27.33
C GLU A 133 -2.68 -13.43 -26.73
N VAL A 134 -2.43 -14.67 -27.15
CA VAL A 134 -3.07 -15.86 -26.59
C VAL A 134 -2.60 -16.08 -25.15
N LEU A 135 -1.30 -16.00 -24.88
CA LEU A 135 -0.75 -16.21 -23.54
C LEU A 135 -1.26 -15.17 -22.54
N SER A 136 -1.17 -13.88 -22.89
CA SER A 136 -1.70 -12.80 -22.05
C SER A 136 -3.22 -12.90 -21.86
N GLY A 137 -3.93 -13.46 -22.84
CA GLY A 137 -5.37 -13.73 -22.74
C GLY A 137 -5.70 -14.79 -21.71
N ASN A 138 -4.87 -15.83 -21.60
CA ASN A 138 -5.02 -16.88 -20.60
C ASN A 138 -4.56 -16.45 -19.19
N MET A 139 -3.68 -15.45 -19.09
CA MET A 139 -3.25 -14.90 -17.80
C MET A 139 -4.35 -14.10 -17.09
N ILE A 140 -5.31 -13.52 -17.83
CA ILE A 140 -6.42 -12.76 -17.24
C ILE A 140 -7.74 -13.53 -17.45
N PRO A 141 -8.28 -14.17 -16.41
CA PRO A 141 -9.46 -15.00 -16.53
C PRO A 141 -10.71 -14.17 -16.86
N SER A 142 -11.74 -14.84 -17.38
CA SER A 142 -13.08 -14.27 -17.54
C SER A 142 -14.02 -14.57 -16.36
N THR A 143 -13.57 -15.42 -15.43
CA THR A 143 -14.33 -15.86 -14.26
C THR A 143 -13.61 -15.49 -12.98
N PHE A 144 -14.37 -15.38 -11.90
CA PHE A 144 -13.88 -15.11 -10.55
C PHE A 144 -14.50 -16.16 -9.65
N GLY A 145 -13.67 -16.85 -8.87
CA GLY A 145 -14.10 -17.93 -7.98
C GLY A 145 -13.84 -17.56 -6.53
N ILE A 146 -14.85 -17.69 -5.67
CA ILE A 146 -14.67 -17.48 -4.22
C ILE A 146 -15.40 -18.57 -3.44
N ASN A 147 -14.71 -19.14 -2.46
CA ASN A 147 -15.29 -20.02 -1.46
C ASN A 147 -15.38 -19.28 -0.12
N ASN A 148 -16.60 -19.10 0.39
CA ASN A 148 -16.83 -18.38 1.65
C ASN A 148 -16.30 -19.13 2.89
N ALA A 149 -16.04 -20.44 2.79
CA ALA A 149 -15.42 -21.20 3.86
C ALA A 149 -13.92 -20.93 3.99
N ASP A 150 -13.28 -20.55 2.87
CA ASP A 150 -11.83 -20.34 2.80
C ASP A 150 -11.50 -19.18 1.84
N VAL A 151 -11.74 -17.98 2.35
CA VAL A 151 -11.73 -16.75 1.55
C VAL A 151 -10.33 -16.41 1.07
N MET A 152 -9.30 -16.49 1.93
CA MET A 152 -7.93 -16.10 1.57
C MET A 152 -7.33 -17.03 0.53
N ASP A 153 -7.47 -18.34 0.71
CA ASP A 153 -6.98 -19.33 -0.26
C ASP A 153 -7.71 -19.20 -1.59
N SER A 154 -9.02 -18.95 -1.56
CA SER A 154 -9.79 -18.70 -2.78
C SER A 154 -9.31 -17.45 -3.51
N LEU A 155 -9.07 -16.37 -2.78
CA LEU A 155 -8.54 -15.12 -3.34
C LEU A 155 -7.18 -15.37 -4.02
N ALA A 156 -6.31 -16.19 -3.44
CA ALA A 156 -5.00 -16.51 -4.00
C ALA A 156 -5.06 -17.26 -5.35
N THR A 157 -6.19 -17.90 -5.67
CA THR A 157 -6.39 -18.55 -6.97
C THR A 157 -6.88 -17.61 -8.08
N ASN A 158 -7.15 -16.33 -7.77
CA ASN A 158 -7.59 -15.33 -8.73
C ASN A 158 -6.48 -14.32 -9.04
N VAL A 159 -6.65 -13.58 -10.13
CA VAL A 159 -5.79 -12.42 -10.43
C VAL A 159 -6.36 -11.21 -9.71
N LEU A 160 -5.62 -10.72 -8.73
CA LEU A 160 -6.04 -9.63 -7.87
C LEU A 160 -5.11 -8.42 -8.00
N GLY A 161 -5.60 -7.26 -7.60
CA GLY A 161 -4.81 -6.04 -7.53
C GLY A 161 -5.32 -5.06 -6.48
N SER A 162 -4.44 -4.17 -6.05
CA SER A 162 -4.75 -3.12 -5.08
C SER A 162 -4.20 -1.79 -5.55
N ALA A 163 -4.88 -0.70 -5.20
CA ALA A 163 -4.38 0.66 -5.37
C ALA A 163 -3.73 1.23 -4.11
N SER A 164 -3.71 0.46 -3.02
CA SER A 164 -3.01 0.84 -1.79
C SER A 164 -1.53 1.08 -2.05
N GLU A 165 -0.95 2.05 -1.35
CA GLU A 165 0.50 2.23 -1.35
C GLU A 165 1.15 1.01 -0.68
N THR A 166 2.28 0.57 -1.24
CA THR A 166 3.06 -0.51 -0.64
C THR A 166 3.77 -0.01 0.60
N GLU A 167 3.79 -0.85 1.64
CA GLU A 167 4.47 -0.56 2.89
C GLU A 167 5.89 -1.13 2.88
N ASN A 168 6.71 -0.68 3.85
CA ASN A 168 8.08 -1.18 3.99
C ASN A 168 8.14 -2.66 4.42
N THR A 169 7.04 -3.20 4.94
CA THR A 169 6.95 -4.59 5.41
C THR A 169 5.63 -5.21 4.96
N ASN A 170 5.65 -6.50 4.60
CA ASN A 170 4.46 -7.23 4.17
C ASN A 170 3.79 -8.05 5.29
N PHE A 171 4.11 -7.77 6.57
CA PHE A 171 3.47 -8.47 7.68
C PHE A 171 1.96 -8.18 7.75
N LEU A 172 1.59 -6.93 7.42
CA LEU A 172 0.23 -6.49 7.22
C LEU A 172 0.12 -6.00 5.79
N GLU A 173 -0.74 -6.63 4.99
CA GLU A 173 -0.93 -6.26 3.59
C GLU A 173 -1.81 -5.01 3.47
N PRO A 174 -1.28 -3.84 3.05
CA PRO A 174 -2.01 -2.58 3.03
C PRO A 174 -3.35 -2.61 2.29
N ALA A 175 -3.49 -3.49 1.29
CA ALA A 175 -4.75 -3.66 0.55
C ALA A 175 -5.94 -4.02 1.44
N PHE A 176 -5.73 -4.73 2.55
CA PHE A 176 -6.80 -5.12 3.49
C PHE A 176 -7.01 -4.09 4.62
N PHE A 177 -6.14 -3.08 4.73
CA PHE A 177 -6.16 -2.08 5.80
C PHE A 177 -6.54 -0.67 5.31
N SER A 178 -6.29 -0.35 4.03
CA SER A 178 -6.38 1.01 3.45
C SER A 178 -7.78 1.57 3.15
N ASP A 179 -8.87 0.90 3.54
CA ASP A 179 -10.26 1.22 3.14
C ASP A 179 -10.52 1.21 1.61
N LEU A 180 -9.50 0.91 0.80
CA LEU A 180 -9.62 0.80 -0.64
C LEU A 180 -10.20 -0.56 -1.04
N PRO A 181 -10.92 -0.63 -2.18
CA PRO A 181 -11.38 -1.90 -2.70
C PRO A 181 -10.21 -2.73 -3.23
N ILE A 182 -10.33 -4.04 -3.10
CA ILE A 182 -9.47 -4.99 -3.79
C ILE A 182 -10.08 -5.24 -5.17
N TYR A 183 -9.27 -5.11 -6.20
CA TYR A 183 -9.69 -5.38 -7.56
C TYR A 183 -9.49 -6.84 -7.90
N TYR A 184 -10.51 -7.51 -8.39
CA TYR A 184 -10.33 -8.78 -9.10
C TYR A 184 -10.33 -8.50 -10.60
N LEU A 185 -9.29 -8.98 -11.27
CA LEU A 185 -8.97 -8.60 -12.64
C LEU A 185 -9.60 -9.60 -13.61
N GLN A 186 -10.36 -9.08 -14.57
CA GLN A 186 -10.99 -9.90 -15.59
C GLN A 186 -10.87 -9.28 -16.98
N SER A 187 -10.98 -10.11 -18.01
CA SER A 187 -11.01 -9.65 -19.40
C SER A 187 -12.24 -8.77 -19.70
N GLN A 188 -13.37 -9.02 -19.03
CA GLN A 188 -14.58 -8.22 -19.07
C GLN A 188 -15.28 -8.29 -17.72
N CYS A 189 -15.84 -7.17 -17.25
CA CYS A 189 -16.64 -7.13 -16.04
C CYS A 189 -18.12 -7.33 -16.36
N GLY A 190 -18.81 -8.11 -15.52
CA GLY A 190 -20.25 -8.30 -15.60
C GLY A 190 -21.06 -7.11 -15.08
N LYS A 191 -22.39 -7.26 -15.05
CA LYS A 191 -23.26 -6.37 -14.28
C LYS A 191 -23.14 -6.72 -12.79
N ASN A 192 -23.23 -5.73 -11.90
CA ASN A 192 -23.11 -5.92 -10.44
C ASN A 192 -21.80 -6.60 -10.02
N SER A 193 -20.68 -6.14 -10.56
CA SER A 193 -19.34 -6.67 -10.27
C SER A 193 -18.66 -6.01 -9.05
N THR A 194 -19.46 -5.70 -8.03
CA THR A 194 -18.98 -5.13 -6.78
C THR A 194 -19.76 -5.77 -5.65
N PHE A 195 -19.05 -6.31 -4.67
CA PHE A 195 -19.61 -6.98 -3.51
C PHE A 195 -18.60 -6.94 -2.36
N SER A 196 -19.07 -7.22 -1.15
CA SER A 196 -18.20 -7.25 0.03
C SER A 196 -18.13 -8.66 0.61
N ILE A 197 -16.96 -9.00 1.13
CA ILE A 197 -16.69 -10.27 1.79
C ILE A 197 -16.17 -10.04 3.21
N PRO A 198 -16.57 -10.88 4.18
CA PRO A 198 -15.95 -10.87 5.50
C PRO A 198 -14.53 -11.45 5.40
N ILE A 199 -13.52 -10.63 5.71
CA ILE A 199 -12.16 -11.07 5.92
C ILE A 199 -11.90 -11.20 7.42
N GLN A 200 -11.29 -12.31 7.84
CA GLN A 200 -10.84 -12.51 9.21
C GLN A 200 -9.37 -12.12 9.30
N ILE A 201 -9.06 -11.15 10.14
CA ILE A 201 -7.70 -10.72 10.43
C ILE A 201 -7.49 -10.96 11.92
N SER A 202 -6.83 -12.07 12.24
CA SER A 202 -6.67 -12.56 13.61
C SER A 202 -8.03 -12.79 14.28
N THR A 203 -8.39 -12.02 15.32
CA THR A 203 -9.66 -12.13 16.05
C THR A 203 -10.75 -11.18 15.56
N THR A 204 -10.44 -10.29 14.62
CA THR A 204 -11.37 -9.25 14.17
C THR A 204 -11.76 -9.49 12.72
N SER A 205 -13.04 -9.30 12.42
CA SER A 205 -13.57 -9.39 11.07
C SER A 205 -13.85 -8.01 10.48
N ARG A 206 -13.57 -7.85 9.19
CA ARG A 206 -13.88 -6.63 8.43
C ARG A 206 -14.58 -7.00 7.12
N GLN A 207 -15.47 -6.13 6.67
CA GLN A 207 -16.01 -6.23 5.31
C GLN A 207 -15.02 -5.61 4.33
N GLN A 208 -14.47 -6.42 3.44
CA GLN A 208 -13.62 -5.97 2.35
C GLN A 208 -14.43 -5.85 1.07
N GLU A 209 -14.40 -4.68 0.44
CA GLU A 209 -14.99 -4.50 -0.88
C GLU A 209 -14.10 -5.16 -1.94
N LEU A 210 -14.71 -5.98 -2.77
CA LEU A 210 -14.16 -6.54 -4.00
C LEU A 210 -14.85 -5.91 -5.20
N ARG A 211 -14.05 -5.46 -6.16
CA ARG A 211 -14.56 -4.79 -7.36
C ARG A 211 -13.88 -5.33 -8.61
N CYS A 212 -14.67 -5.65 -9.65
CA CYS A 212 -14.07 -6.04 -10.91
C CYS A 212 -13.33 -4.86 -11.54
N ALA A 213 -12.11 -5.11 -12.00
CA ALA A 213 -11.39 -4.22 -12.87
C ALA A 213 -11.14 -4.91 -14.22
N GLN A 214 -11.69 -4.32 -15.27
CA GLN A 214 -11.47 -4.82 -16.63
C GLN A 214 -10.01 -4.54 -17.03
N VAL A 215 -9.34 -5.54 -17.58
CA VAL A 215 -7.98 -5.42 -18.08
C VAL A 215 -7.97 -5.22 -19.59
N LEU A 216 -7.34 -4.13 -20.02
CA LEU A 216 -7.01 -3.84 -21.40
C LEU A 216 -5.56 -4.26 -21.66
N ARG A 217 -5.38 -5.34 -22.43
CA ARG A 217 -4.06 -5.89 -22.77
C ARG A 217 -3.63 -5.28 -24.11
N LEU A 218 -2.48 -4.60 -24.15
CA LEU A 218 -1.96 -3.97 -25.35
C LEU A 218 -0.57 -4.49 -25.71
N TRP A 219 -0.39 -4.88 -26.98
CA TRP A 219 0.89 -5.35 -27.52
C TRP A 219 1.82 -4.18 -27.88
N ARG A 220 3.12 -4.35 -27.64
CA ARG A 220 4.20 -3.49 -28.15
C ARG A 220 5.29 -4.31 -28.82
N ASN A 221 5.97 -3.72 -29.80
CA ASN A 221 6.95 -4.44 -30.61
C ASN A 221 8.25 -4.75 -29.85
N SER A 222 8.53 -4.02 -28.77
CA SER A 222 9.74 -4.22 -27.98
C SER A 222 9.53 -3.88 -26.51
N SER A 223 10.40 -4.42 -25.65
CA SER A 223 10.48 -4.03 -24.25
C SER A 223 10.86 -2.55 -24.07
N SER A 224 11.60 -1.97 -25.01
CA SER A 224 11.92 -0.54 -24.99
C SER A 224 10.68 0.33 -25.18
N GLU A 225 9.73 -0.08 -26.04
CA GLU A 225 8.45 0.63 -26.20
C GLU A 225 7.63 0.53 -24.92
N VAL A 226 7.52 -0.67 -24.33
CA VAL A 226 6.83 -0.88 -23.05
C VAL A 226 7.42 0.04 -21.98
N ASN A 227 8.74 -0.02 -21.76
CA ASN A 227 9.40 0.77 -20.72
C ASN A 227 9.24 2.29 -20.94
N ASN A 228 9.29 2.74 -22.20
CA ASN A 228 9.07 4.15 -22.52
C ASN A 228 7.65 4.60 -22.19
N GLU A 229 6.64 3.79 -22.48
CA GLU A 229 5.25 4.10 -22.15
C GLU A 229 4.98 4.05 -20.64
N LEU A 230 5.52 3.05 -19.94
CA LEU A 230 5.48 2.98 -18.47
C LEU A 230 6.11 4.23 -17.83
N TYR A 231 7.30 4.62 -18.31
CA TYR A 231 8.00 5.81 -17.83
C TYR A 231 7.17 7.07 -18.05
N LYS A 232 6.63 7.26 -19.25
CA LYS A 232 5.76 8.40 -19.57
C LYS A 232 4.48 8.43 -18.74
N GLY A 233 3.94 7.26 -18.38
CA GLY A 233 2.77 7.16 -17.50
C GLY A 233 3.03 7.66 -16.09
N TYR A 234 4.26 7.52 -15.60
CA TYR A 234 4.66 8.03 -14.29
C TYR A 234 4.71 9.56 -14.28
N ARG A 235 4.25 10.16 -13.17
CA ARG A 235 4.14 11.62 -12.99
C ARG A 235 5.41 12.40 -13.34
N LYS A 236 6.59 11.84 -13.07
CA LYS A 236 7.88 12.51 -13.33
C LYS A 236 8.48 12.16 -14.69
N GLY A 237 7.87 11.25 -15.46
CA GLY A 237 8.39 10.82 -16.76
C GLY A 237 7.72 11.47 -17.97
N ASN A 238 6.75 12.37 -17.75
CA ASN A 238 6.20 13.23 -18.80
C ASN A 238 6.38 14.72 -18.48
N THR A 239 6.47 15.54 -19.52
CA THR A 239 6.68 17.00 -19.43
C THR A 239 5.51 17.72 -18.78
N GLU A 240 4.30 17.18 -18.87
CA GLU A 240 3.07 17.74 -18.33
C GLU A 240 2.87 17.46 -16.83
N ARG A 241 3.70 16.61 -16.23
CA ARG A 241 3.59 16.14 -14.83
C ARG A 241 2.22 15.54 -14.47
N LYS A 242 1.55 14.92 -15.45
CA LYS A 242 0.26 14.23 -15.28
C LYS A 242 0.48 12.77 -14.91
N ILE A 243 -0.47 12.20 -14.18
CA ILE A 243 -0.46 10.76 -13.84
C ILE A 243 -1.28 10.02 -14.90
N ASN A 244 -0.67 9.02 -15.54
CA ASN A 244 -1.26 8.18 -16.57
C ASN A 244 -0.74 6.75 -16.44
N GLU A 245 -0.99 6.14 -15.29
CA GLU A 245 -0.37 4.91 -14.84
C GLU A 245 -0.91 3.67 -15.56
N ILE A 246 0.03 2.77 -15.86
CA ILE A 246 -0.16 1.49 -16.51
C ILE A 246 0.25 0.43 -15.47
N VAL A 247 -0.46 -0.69 -15.42
CA VAL A 247 -0.13 -1.79 -14.51
C VAL A 247 1.19 -2.43 -14.95
N ALA A 248 2.15 -2.53 -14.04
CA ALA A 248 3.49 -3.09 -14.26
C ALA A 248 4.06 -3.67 -12.97
#